data_AF-A0A7S3TVK5-F1
#
_entry.id   AF-A0A7S3TVK5-F1
#
_cell.length_a   1.000
_cell.length_b   1.000
_cell.length_c   1.000
_cell.angle_alpha   90.00
_cell.angle_beta   90.00
_cell.angle_gamma   90.00
#
_symmetry.space_group_name_H-M   'P 1'
#
loop_
_entity.id
_entity.type
_entity.pdbx_description
1 polymer ?
#
loop_
_entity_poly.entity_id
_entity_poly.type
_entity_poly.pdbx_seq_one_letter_code
_entity_poly.pdbx_strand_id
1 'polypeptide(L)'
;CLSNFQARKMCHAGSGLLLLQLDARDPQARLFVYMVGLSSLAMTWEIIPGIRPFRFGKARDIGMTVYMIVAMIWFWLQLPILVLAPMFFADPAGAIVGKYLSSLKGKGIPNPVWCRAGGTTKTIGGSAAVFVFTAATFAAPATLPQRLAVAAAAVLAEALGGAFDNLLLVIVVVGSRVLFNIMETGNGKLQFSDAVPVAHAAHAVEAFLYF
;
A
#
# COMPACT_ATOMS: atom_id res chain seq x y z
N CYS A 1 1.96 25.15 -3.44
CA CYS A 1 1.57 24.48 -2.17
C CYS A 1 0.91 23.15 -2.47
N LEU A 2 1.26 22.10 -1.72
CA LEU A 2 0.73 20.75 -1.90
C LEU A 2 -0.63 20.61 -1.19
N SER A 3 -1.65 20.05 -1.87
CA SER A 3 -2.99 19.91 -1.27
C SER A 3 -2.98 18.91 -0.11
N ASN A 4 -3.89 19.05 0.87
CA ASN A 4 -4.01 18.10 1.99
C ASN A 4 -4.20 16.65 1.52
N PHE A 5 -4.93 16.47 0.42
CA PHE A 5 -5.09 15.16 -0.22
C PHE A 5 -3.77 14.56 -0.70
N GLN A 6 -2.97 15.34 -1.43
CA GLN A 6 -1.65 14.89 -1.90
C GLN A 6 -0.72 14.65 -0.70
N ALA A 7 -0.75 15.52 0.30
CA ALA A 7 0.12 15.42 1.48
C ALA A 7 -0.14 14.10 2.22
N ARG A 8 -1.42 13.74 2.37
CA ARG A 8 -1.84 12.48 2.95
C ARG A 8 -1.35 11.27 2.15
N LYS A 9 -1.57 11.25 0.83
CA LYS A 9 -1.15 10.10 0.00
C LYS A 9 0.37 9.98 -0.11
N MET A 10 1.11 11.08 -0.13
CA MET A 10 2.57 11.05 -0.06
C MET A 10 3.07 10.63 1.33
N CYS A 11 2.40 11.02 2.42
CA CYS A 11 2.73 10.55 3.75
C CYS A 11 2.50 9.03 3.88
N HIS A 12 1.40 8.51 3.33
CA HIS A 12 1.16 7.07 3.23
C HIS A 12 2.31 6.37 2.52
N ALA A 13 2.61 6.76 1.28
CA ALA A 13 3.69 6.14 0.50
C ALA A 13 5.07 6.29 1.17
N GLY A 14 5.38 7.47 1.72
CA GLY A 14 6.63 7.74 2.41
C GLY A 14 6.77 6.94 3.70
N SER A 15 5.71 6.82 4.49
CA SER A 15 5.72 5.96 5.68
C SER A 15 5.88 4.49 5.31
N GLY A 16 5.27 4.04 4.22
CA GLY A 16 5.46 2.70 3.68
C GLY A 16 6.89 2.45 3.22
N LEU A 17 7.51 3.42 2.53
CA LEU A 17 8.91 3.35 2.13
C LEU A 17 9.85 3.21 3.35
N LEU A 18 9.60 3.96 4.43
CA LEU A 18 10.36 3.83 5.68
C LEU A 18 10.13 2.46 6.33
N LEU A 19 8.89 1.97 6.37
CA LEU A 19 8.59 0.63 6.87
C LEU A 19 9.33 -0.46 6.09
N LEU A 20 9.51 -0.29 4.77
CA LEU A 20 10.28 -1.22 3.94
C LEU A 20 11.77 -1.29 4.29
N GLN A 21 12.32 -0.30 4.99
CA GLN A 21 13.71 -0.31 5.46
C GLN A 21 13.89 -1.05 6.79
N LEU A 22 12.79 -1.48 7.42
CA LEU A 22 12.81 -2.10 8.73
C LEU A 22 12.72 -3.64 8.62
N ASP A 23 13.45 -4.33 9.49
CA ASP A 23 13.32 -5.78 9.66
C ASP A 23 12.32 -6.09 10.78
N ALA A 24 11.25 -6.82 10.46
CA ALA A 24 10.24 -7.24 11.43
C ALA A 24 10.78 -8.20 12.51
N ARG A 25 11.93 -8.85 12.27
CA ARG A 25 12.60 -9.75 13.22
C ARG A 25 13.39 -8.97 14.27
N ASP A 26 13.80 -7.73 13.97
CA ASP A 26 14.48 -6.85 14.93
C ASP A 26 13.51 -6.32 16.01
N PRO A 27 13.77 -6.58 17.30
CA PRO A 27 12.97 -6.03 18.40
C PRO A 27 12.89 -4.50 18.41
N GLN A 28 13.96 -3.79 18.02
CA GLN A 28 13.97 -2.32 18.03
C GLN A 28 13.05 -1.76 16.95
N ALA A 29 13.13 -2.30 15.74
CA ALA A 29 12.20 -1.98 14.66
C ALA A 29 10.73 -2.24 15.03
N ARG A 30 10.44 -3.39 15.68
CA ARG A 30 9.06 -3.67 16.18
C ARG A 30 8.59 -2.62 17.19
N LEU A 31 9.43 -2.31 18.18
CA LEU A 31 9.09 -1.30 19.18
C LEU A 31 8.82 0.06 18.52
N PHE A 32 9.66 0.47 17.57
CA PHE A 32 9.48 1.69 16.80
C PHE A 32 8.13 1.72 16.06
N VAL A 33 7.79 0.64 15.34
CA VAL A 33 6.52 0.53 14.62
C VAL A 33 5.32 0.60 15.57
N TYR A 34 5.38 -0.06 16.74
CA TYR A 34 4.30 0.02 17.72
C TYR A 34 4.18 1.41 18.33
N MET A 35 5.28 2.07 18.66
CA MET A 35 5.26 3.43 19.21
C MET A 35 4.62 4.42 18.21
N VAL A 36 5.05 4.38 16.95
CA VAL A 36 4.49 5.22 15.89
C VAL A 36 3.05 4.86 15.57
N GLY A 37 2.73 3.57 15.46
CA GLY A 37 1.38 3.09 15.16
C GLY A 37 0.37 3.43 16.25
N LEU A 38 0.69 3.14 17.52
CA LEU A 38 -0.19 3.43 18.65
C LEU A 38 -0.37 4.93 18.89
N SER A 39 0.71 5.72 18.81
CA SER A 39 0.59 7.19 18.93
C SER A 39 -0.22 7.79 17.79
N SER A 40 -0.02 7.33 16.54
CA SER A 40 -0.82 7.76 15.40
C SER A 40 -2.30 7.40 15.57
N LEU A 41 -2.62 6.18 16.03
CA LEU A 41 -3.98 5.76 16.31
C LEU A 41 -4.62 6.58 17.44
N ALA A 42 -3.88 6.84 18.52
CA ALA A 42 -4.36 7.68 19.62
C ALA A 42 -4.72 9.09 19.14
N MET A 43 -3.92 9.67 18.23
CA MET A 43 -4.23 10.95 17.59
C MET A 43 -5.42 10.85 16.62
N THR A 44 -5.48 9.83 15.77
CA THR A 44 -6.56 9.64 14.79
C THR A 44 -7.92 9.45 15.46
N TRP A 45 -7.97 8.78 16.61
CA TRP A 45 -9.19 8.51 17.37
C TRP A 45 -9.44 9.50 18.51
N GLU A 46 -8.63 10.55 18.61
CA GLU A 46 -8.79 11.65 19.59
C GLU A 46 -8.83 11.13 21.04
N ILE A 47 -8.07 10.06 21.33
CA ILE A 47 -8.04 9.42 22.65
C ILE A 47 -7.43 10.37 23.70
N ILE A 48 -6.43 11.16 23.28
CA ILE A 48 -5.75 12.12 24.17
C ILE A 48 -6.33 13.52 23.91
N PRO A 49 -7.09 14.09 24.85
CA PRO A 49 -7.65 15.43 24.69
C PRO A 49 -6.55 16.48 24.60
N GLY A 50 -6.71 17.46 23.70
CA GLY A 50 -5.79 18.58 23.54
C GLY A 50 -4.68 18.39 22.49
N ILE A 51 -4.49 17.17 21.96
CA ILE A 51 -3.58 16.96 20.83
C ILE A 51 -4.30 17.29 19.52
N ARG A 52 -3.72 18.20 18.73
CA ARG A 52 -4.26 18.54 17.41
C ARG A 52 -4.02 17.38 16.43
N PRO A 53 -5.01 17.01 15.60
CA PRO A 53 -4.81 15.98 14.58
C PRO A 53 -3.78 16.44 13.54
N PHE A 54 -3.21 15.47 12.80
CA PHE A 54 -2.32 15.77 11.68
C PHE A 54 -3.00 16.73 10.69
N ARG A 55 -2.24 17.68 10.13
CA ARG A 55 -2.74 18.67 9.16
C ARG A 55 -3.57 18.05 8.02
N PHE A 56 -3.20 16.84 7.62
CA PHE A 56 -3.79 16.09 6.52
C PHE A 56 -4.58 14.84 6.97
N GLY A 57 -4.68 14.61 8.28
CA GLY A 57 -5.45 13.53 8.87
C GLY A 57 -6.91 13.91 9.03
N LYS A 58 -7.82 12.95 8.86
CA LYS A 58 -9.23 13.10 9.22
C LYS A 58 -9.44 12.48 10.62
N ALA A 59 -10.29 13.09 11.45
CA ALA A 59 -10.71 12.43 12.68
C ALA A 59 -11.40 11.10 12.36
N ARG A 60 -11.06 10.04 13.11
CA ARG A 60 -11.57 8.67 12.95
C ARG A 60 -11.39 8.11 11.54
N ASP A 61 -10.18 8.31 11.00
CA ASP A 61 -9.83 7.85 9.66
C ASP A 61 -9.68 6.32 9.60
N ILE A 62 -10.68 5.64 9.03
CA ILE A 62 -10.71 4.18 8.91
C ILE A 62 -9.54 3.68 8.06
N GLY A 63 -9.24 4.33 6.93
CA GLY A 63 -8.17 3.87 6.03
C GLY A 63 -6.79 3.95 6.69
N MET A 64 -6.51 5.03 7.41
CA MET A 64 -5.28 5.16 8.20
C MET A 64 -5.21 4.14 9.35
N THR A 65 -6.36 3.89 9.99
CA THR A 65 -6.47 2.90 11.08
C THR A 65 -6.13 1.51 10.59
N VAL A 66 -6.76 1.08 9.49
CA VAL A 66 -6.55 -0.22 8.86
C VAL A 66 -5.10 -0.37 8.41
N TYR A 67 -4.52 0.64 7.77
CA TYR A 67 -3.12 0.65 7.36
C TYR A 67 -2.17 0.37 8.55
N MET A 68 -2.35 1.10 9.66
CA MET A 68 -1.48 0.95 10.84
C MET A 68 -1.67 -0.40 11.51
N ILE A 69 -2.91 -0.88 11.63
CA ILE A 69 -3.19 -2.21 12.20
C ILE A 69 -2.55 -3.31 11.36
N VAL A 70 -2.67 -3.26 10.03
CA VAL A 70 -2.03 -4.22 9.14
C VAL A 70 -0.52 -4.20 9.32
N ALA A 71 0.12 -3.03 9.33
CA ALA A 71 1.56 -2.91 9.52
C ALA A 71 2.00 -3.49 10.89
N MET A 72 1.30 -3.16 11.98
CA MET A 72 1.60 -3.68 13.31
C MET A 72 1.41 -5.21 13.39
N ILE A 73 0.35 -5.76 12.80
CA ILE A 73 0.13 -7.22 12.74
C ILE A 73 1.28 -7.89 11.97
N TRP A 74 1.75 -7.29 10.88
CA TRP A 74 2.87 -7.83 10.09
C TRP A 74 4.16 -7.93 10.90
N PHE A 75 4.46 -6.88 11.68
CA PHE A 75 5.61 -6.85 12.59
C PHE A 75 5.44 -7.81 13.78
N TRP A 76 4.22 -7.99 14.29
CA TRP A 76 3.91 -8.98 15.32
C TRP A 76 4.18 -10.40 14.85
N LEU A 77 3.73 -10.72 13.64
CA LEU A 77 3.95 -12.01 12.99
C LEU A 77 5.38 -12.20 12.45
N GLN A 78 6.22 -11.17 12.53
CA GLN A 78 7.60 -11.16 12.03
C GLN A 78 7.71 -11.54 10.54
N LEU A 79 6.72 -11.11 9.76
CA LEU A 79 6.66 -11.40 8.32
C LEU A 79 7.48 -10.36 7.54
N PRO A 80 8.07 -10.72 6.40
CA PRO A 80 8.83 -9.79 5.58
C PRO A 80 7.92 -8.67 5.07
N ILE A 81 8.30 -7.45 5.41
CA ILE A 81 7.50 -6.25 5.13
C ILE A 81 7.36 -5.96 3.64
N LEU A 82 8.32 -6.44 2.84
CA LEU A 82 8.36 -6.26 1.39
C LEU A 82 7.11 -6.81 0.66
N VAL A 83 6.44 -7.79 1.27
CA VAL A 83 5.16 -8.34 0.75
C VAL A 83 4.07 -7.28 0.72
N LEU A 84 4.11 -6.32 1.64
CA LEU A 84 3.12 -5.24 1.74
C LEU A 84 3.40 -4.06 0.80
N ALA A 85 4.49 -4.09 0.03
CA ALA A 85 4.87 -2.99 -0.85
C ALA A 85 3.75 -2.50 -1.80
N PRO A 86 2.91 -3.37 -2.40
CA PRO A 86 1.78 -2.89 -3.19
C PRO A 86 0.77 -2.04 -2.42
N MET A 87 0.50 -2.35 -1.14
CA MET A 87 -0.38 -1.52 -0.31
C MET A 87 0.22 -0.12 -0.06
N PHE A 88 1.55 -0.04 0.07
CA PHE A 88 2.24 1.22 0.33
C PHE A 88 2.22 2.17 -0.87
N PHE A 89 2.28 1.64 -2.09
CA PHE A 89 2.49 2.46 -3.29
C PHE A 89 1.31 2.49 -4.25
N ALA A 90 0.57 1.39 -4.44
CA ALA A 90 -0.43 1.30 -5.49
C ALA A 90 -1.62 2.23 -5.23
N ASP A 91 -2.17 2.25 -4.01
CA ASP A 91 -3.26 3.16 -3.64
C ASP A 91 -2.84 4.65 -3.76
N PRO A 92 -1.72 5.10 -3.14
CA PRO A 92 -1.25 6.47 -3.34
C PRO A 92 -1.01 6.86 -4.80
N ALA A 93 -0.40 5.98 -5.59
CA ALA A 93 -0.15 6.23 -7.00
C ALA A 93 -1.48 6.38 -7.77
N GLY A 94 -2.42 5.46 -7.57
CA GLY A 94 -3.74 5.53 -8.20
C GLY A 94 -4.49 6.81 -7.89
N ALA A 95 -4.49 7.20 -6.62
CA ALA A 95 -5.14 8.42 -6.14
C ALA A 95 -4.50 9.70 -6.69
N ILE A 96 -3.16 9.78 -6.72
CA ILE A 96 -2.42 10.96 -7.19
C ILE A 96 -2.51 11.07 -8.72
N VAL A 97 -2.20 10.00 -9.46
CA VAL A 97 -2.22 9.98 -10.93
C VAL A 97 -3.64 10.21 -11.45
N GLY A 98 -4.64 9.54 -10.87
CA GLY A 98 -6.04 9.72 -11.24
C GLY A 98 -6.48 11.17 -11.08
N LYS A 99 -6.16 11.81 -9.94
CA LYS A 99 -6.51 13.22 -9.70
C LYS A 99 -5.75 14.17 -10.63
N TYR A 100 -4.47 13.91 -10.88
CA TYR A 100 -3.66 14.71 -11.79
C TYR A 100 -4.24 14.66 -13.21
N LEU A 101 -4.49 13.47 -13.76
CA LEU A 101 -5.06 13.32 -15.09
C LEU A 101 -6.47 13.94 -15.21
N SER A 102 -7.31 13.83 -14.17
CA SER A 102 -8.61 14.52 -14.14
C SER A 102 -8.48 16.05 -14.17
N SER A 103 -7.41 16.61 -13.59
CA SER A 103 -7.17 18.06 -13.65
C SER A 103 -6.81 18.55 -15.06
N LEU A 104 -6.34 17.66 -15.93
CA LEU A 104 -5.96 17.96 -17.31
C LEU A 104 -7.13 17.83 -18.29
N LYS A 105 -8.35 17.56 -17.81
CA LYS A 105 -9.55 17.46 -18.67
C LYS A 105 -9.78 18.71 -19.53
N GLY A 106 -9.51 19.89 -18.98
CA GLY A 106 -9.59 21.17 -19.71
C GLY A 106 -8.54 21.33 -20.82
N LYS A 107 -7.51 20.49 -20.84
CA LYS A 107 -6.47 20.44 -21.88
C LYS A 107 -6.72 19.34 -22.92
N GLY A 108 -7.92 18.74 -22.92
CA GLY A 108 -8.31 17.69 -23.87
C GLY A 108 -7.83 16.28 -23.54
N ILE A 109 -7.19 16.06 -22.38
CA ILE A 109 -6.74 14.72 -21.97
C ILE A 109 -7.92 13.96 -21.32
N PRO A 110 -8.37 12.83 -21.90
CA PRO A 110 -9.47 12.06 -21.33
C PRO A 110 -8.99 11.24 -20.13
N ASN A 111 -9.75 11.30 -19.02
CA ASN A 111 -9.59 10.41 -17.87
C ASN A 111 -10.96 9.91 -17.43
N PRO A 112 -11.55 8.94 -18.16
CA PRO A 112 -12.91 8.49 -17.92
C PRO A 112 -13.03 7.78 -16.58
N VAL A 113 -14.18 8.00 -15.94
CA VAL A 113 -14.60 7.28 -14.74
C VAL A 113 -15.21 5.96 -15.18
N TRP A 114 -14.74 4.86 -14.61
CA TRP A 114 -15.26 3.52 -14.93
C TRP A 114 -15.95 2.84 -13.74
N CYS A 115 -15.60 3.23 -12.50
CA CYS A 115 -16.23 2.70 -11.30
C CYS A 115 -16.60 3.82 -10.33
N ARG A 116 -17.81 3.71 -9.77
CA ARG A 116 -18.32 4.53 -8.67
C ARG A 116 -18.86 3.61 -7.59
N ALA A 117 -17.96 2.95 -6.86
CA ALA A 117 -18.28 2.02 -5.79
C ALA A 117 -17.59 2.43 -4.49
N GLY A 118 -18.14 1.98 -3.36
CA GLY A 118 -17.53 2.21 -2.03
C GLY A 118 -17.34 3.68 -1.65
N GLY A 119 -18.17 4.58 -2.19
CA GLY A 119 -18.07 6.03 -1.94
C GLY A 119 -16.89 6.72 -2.63
N THR A 120 -16.21 6.05 -3.57
CA THR A 120 -15.06 6.60 -4.30
C THR A 120 -15.30 6.59 -5.81
N THR A 121 -14.63 7.50 -6.53
CA THR A 121 -14.66 7.57 -7.99
C THR A 121 -13.34 7.09 -8.54
N LYS A 122 -13.35 6.00 -9.32
CA LYS A 122 -12.14 5.46 -9.94
C LYS A 122 -12.11 5.81 -11.41
N THR A 123 -10.94 6.27 -11.85
CA THR A 123 -10.69 6.64 -13.24
C THR A 123 -9.74 5.64 -13.89
N ILE A 124 -9.80 5.53 -15.21
CA ILE A 124 -8.92 4.61 -15.94
C ILE A 124 -7.44 4.93 -15.68
N GLY A 125 -7.07 6.21 -15.67
CA GLY A 125 -5.70 6.62 -15.39
C GLY A 125 -5.23 6.28 -13.97
N GLY A 126 -6.10 6.43 -12.96
CA GLY A 126 -5.77 6.02 -11.59
C GLY A 126 -5.62 4.51 -11.48
N SER A 127 -6.55 3.74 -12.06
CA SER A 127 -6.48 2.27 -12.04
C SER A 127 -5.29 1.72 -12.84
N ALA A 128 -4.88 2.38 -13.92
CA ALA A 128 -3.65 2.04 -14.63
C ALA A 128 -2.41 2.22 -13.73
N ALA A 129 -2.36 3.27 -12.92
CA ALA A 129 -1.29 3.44 -11.94
C ALA A 129 -1.32 2.37 -10.85
N VAL A 130 -2.49 2.02 -10.30
CA VAL A 130 -2.62 0.88 -9.35
C VAL A 130 -2.09 -0.41 -9.96
N PHE A 131 -2.44 -0.70 -11.22
CA PHE A 131 -1.96 -1.87 -11.95
C PHE A 131 -0.43 -1.88 -12.07
N VAL A 132 0.16 -0.80 -12.59
CA VAL A 132 1.61 -0.70 -12.80
C VAL A 132 2.36 -0.79 -11.48
N PHE A 133 1.94 -0.04 -10.46
CA PHE A 133 2.61 -0.05 -9.17
C PHE A 133 2.44 -1.39 -8.45
N THR A 134 1.29 -2.04 -8.53
CA THR A 134 1.12 -3.39 -7.97
C THR A 134 2.05 -4.37 -8.69
N ALA A 135 2.06 -4.37 -10.03
CA ALA A 135 2.94 -5.24 -10.80
C ALA A 135 4.43 -4.98 -10.48
N ALA A 136 4.84 -3.73 -10.36
CA ALA A 136 6.23 -3.38 -10.05
C ALA A 136 6.65 -3.74 -8.62
N THR A 137 5.76 -3.55 -7.65
CA THR A 137 6.08 -3.69 -6.21
C THR A 137 5.70 -5.06 -5.64
N PHE A 138 5.07 -5.94 -6.42
CA PHE A 138 4.79 -7.30 -6.00
C PHE A 138 6.09 -8.09 -5.82
N ALA A 139 6.57 -8.20 -4.59
CA ALA A 139 7.89 -8.77 -4.32
C ALA A 139 7.92 -10.31 -4.29
N ALA A 140 6.76 -10.94 -4.27
CA ALA A 140 6.66 -12.39 -4.25
C ALA A 140 7.17 -13.01 -5.57
N PRO A 141 7.85 -14.17 -5.51
CA PRO A 141 8.16 -14.95 -6.70
C PRO A 141 6.87 -15.25 -7.48
N ALA A 142 6.85 -14.86 -8.74
CA ALA A 142 5.74 -15.10 -9.66
C ALA A 142 6.22 -14.88 -11.10
N THR A 143 5.67 -15.67 -12.01
CA THR A 143 5.79 -15.43 -13.46
C THR A 143 5.15 -14.10 -13.84
N LEU A 144 5.53 -13.53 -14.98
CA LEU A 144 4.93 -12.29 -15.48
C LEU A 144 3.39 -12.39 -15.60
N PRO A 145 2.80 -13.47 -16.16
CA PRO A 145 1.34 -13.60 -16.21
C PRO A 145 0.67 -13.60 -14.84
N GLN A 146 1.23 -14.31 -13.86
CA GLN A 146 0.73 -14.31 -12.47
C GLN A 146 0.77 -12.90 -11.88
N ARG A 147 1.88 -12.17 -12.05
CA ARG A 147 2.05 -10.79 -11.58
C ARG A 147 1.03 -9.84 -12.19
N LEU A 148 0.76 -9.96 -13.50
CA LEU A 148 -0.27 -9.17 -14.18
C LEU A 148 -1.68 -9.53 -13.71
N ALA A 149 -1.95 -10.81 -13.42
CA ALA A 149 -3.22 -11.26 -12.86
C ALA A 149 -3.46 -10.70 -11.45
N VAL A 150 -2.43 -10.69 -10.59
CA VAL A 150 -2.50 -10.06 -9.26
C VAL A 150 -2.73 -8.56 -9.39
N ALA A 151 -2.03 -7.88 -10.30
CA ALA A 151 -2.23 -6.45 -10.54
C ALA A 151 -3.65 -6.13 -11.03
N ALA A 152 -4.23 -6.95 -11.91
CA ALA A 152 -5.62 -6.81 -12.33
C ALA A 152 -6.60 -7.02 -11.15
N ALA A 153 -6.39 -8.04 -10.33
CA ALA A 153 -7.19 -8.28 -9.14
C ALA A 153 -7.07 -7.13 -8.12
N ALA A 154 -5.88 -6.55 -7.97
CA ALA A 154 -5.62 -5.42 -7.11
C ALA A 154 -6.36 -4.16 -7.56
N VAL A 155 -6.47 -3.91 -8.87
CA VAL A 155 -7.30 -2.83 -9.42
C VAL A 155 -8.77 -3.01 -9.02
N LEU A 156 -9.30 -4.23 -9.11
CA LEU A 156 -10.68 -4.51 -8.71
C LEU A 156 -10.88 -4.34 -7.20
N ALA A 157 -9.94 -4.83 -6.39
CA ALA A 157 -9.95 -4.67 -4.95
C ALA A 157 -9.92 -3.19 -4.53
N GLU A 158 -9.03 -2.39 -5.12
CA GLU A 158 -8.94 -0.94 -4.89
C GLU A 158 -10.25 -0.23 -5.30
N ALA A 159 -10.87 -0.66 -6.41
CA ALA A 159 -12.10 -0.10 -6.90
C ALA A 159 -13.31 -0.32 -5.99
N LEU A 160 -13.36 -1.48 -5.32
CA LEU A 160 -14.46 -1.87 -4.45
C LEU A 160 -14.23 -1.50 -2.98
N GLY A 161 -12.97 -1.38 -2.55
CA GLY A 161 -12.61 -1.32 -1.13
C GLY A 161 -13.03 -0.06 -0.39
N GLY A 162 -13.23 1.06 -1.08
CA GLY A 162 -13.59 2.33 -0.43
C GLY A 162 -12.58 2.70 0.65
N ALA A 163 -13.00 2.77 1.92
CA ALA A 163 -12.11 3.04 3.06
C ALA A 163 -11.23 1.84 3.48
N PHE A 164 -11.50 0.65 2.94
CA PHE A 164 -10.77 -0.60 3.20
C PHE A 164 -9.93 -1.05 1.99
N ASP A 165 -9.69 -0.16 1.03
CA ASP A 165 -8.86 -0.41 -0.16
C ASP A 165 -7.50 -1.05 0.18
N ASN A 166 -6.80 -0.54 1.19
CA ASN A 166 -5.53 -1.09 1.67
C ASN A 166 -5.66 -2.53 2.15
N LEU A 167 -6.72 -2.85 2.91
CA LEU A 167 -6.95 -4.20 3.39
C LEU A 167 -7.26 -5.16 2.23
N LEU A 168 -8.09 -4.74 1.28
CA LEU A 168 -8.39 -5.59 0.12
C LEU A 168 -7.16 -5.80 -0.77
N LEU A 169 -6.31 -4.78 -0.94
CA LEU A 169 -5.02 -4.93 -1.62
C LEU A 169 -4.13 -5.96 -0.93
N VAL A 170 -4.04 -5.92 0.40
CA VAL A 170 -3.27 -6.89 1.19
C VAL A 170 -3.84 -8.29 1.02
N ILE A 171 -5.17 -8.46 1.10
CA ILE A 171 -5.84 -9.74 0.89
C ILE A 171 -5.52 -10.31 -0.49
N VAL A 172 -5.58 -9.48 -1.54
CA VAL A 172 -5.21 -9.91 -2.90
C VAL A 172 -3.75 -10.34 -2.96
N VAL A 173 -2.81 -9.51 -2.51
CA VAL A 173 -1.37 -9.78 -2.63
C VAL A 173 -0.98 -11.03 -1.83
N VAL A 174 -1.42 -11.12 -0.58
CA VAL A 174 -1.09 -12.23 0.32
C VAL A 174 -1.83 -13.50 -0.11
N GLY A 175 -3.12 -13.38 -0.42
CA GLY A 175 -3.95 -14.50 -0.88
C GLY A 175 -3.44 -15.09 -2.18
N SER A 176 -3.03 -14.26 -3.14
CA SER A 176 -2.40 -14.74 -4.37
C SER A 176 -1.08 -15.46 -4.10
N ARG A 177 -0.24 -15.00 -3.15
CA ARG A 177 0.99 -15.73 -2.84
C ARG A 177 0.70 -17.09 -2.19
N VAL A 178 -0.27 -17.16 -1.29
CA VAL A 178 -0.70 -18.44 -0.71
C VAL A 178 -1.19 -19.39 -1.81
N LEU A 179 -2.01 -18.89 -2.74
CA LEU A 179 -2.50 -19.68 -3.86
C LEU A 179 -1.37 -20.20 -4.76
N PHE A 180 -0.40 -19.35 -5.10
CA PHE A 180 0.76 -19.76 -5.88
C PHE A 180 1.61 -20.80 -5.15
N ASN A 181 1.83 -20.65 -3.84
CA ASN A 181 2.53 -21.67 -3.04
C ASN A 181 1.82 -23.02 -3.09
N ILE A 182 0.48 -23.05 -2.98
CA ILE A 182 -0.30 -24.28 -3.09
C ILE A 182 -0.13 -24.92 -4.47
N MET A 183 -0.19 -24.12 -5.54
CA MET A 183 -0.04 -24.62 -6.91
C MET A 183 1.39 -25.12 -7.21
N GLU A 184 2.41 -24.46 -6.67
CA GLU A 184 3.83 -24.75 -6.93
C GLU A 184 4.36 -25.89 -6.05
N THR A 185 3.93 -25.95 -4.79
CA THR A 185 4.56 -26.81 -3.75
C THR A 185 3.56 -27.70 -3.01
N GLY A 186 2.26 -27.53 -3.22
CA GLY A 186 1.21 -28.22 -2.45
C GLY A 186 1.05 -27.71 -1.02
N ASN A 187 1.78 -26.66 -0.61
CA ASN A 187 1.76 -26.12 0.75
C ASN A 187 1.28 -24.66 0.77
N GLY A 188 0.29 -24.34 1.59
CA GLY A 188 -0.23 -22.97 1.75
C GLY A 188 0.58 -22.07 2.69
N LYS A 189 1.66 -22.57 3.28
CA LYS A 189 2.53 -21.74 4.14
C LYS A 189 3.13 -20.61 3.31
N LEU A 190 3.12 -19.40 3.87
CA LEU A 190 3.85 -18.27 3.32
C LEU A 190 5.35 -18.54 3.46
N GLN A 191 5.92 -19.25 2.49
CA GLN A 191 7.36 -19.40 2.36
C GLN A 191 7.91 -18.15 1.69
N PHE A 192 8.60 -17.35 2.48
CA PHE A 192 9.41 -16.27 1.98
C PHE A 192 10.83 -16.80 1.92
N SER A 193 11.46 -16.75 0.75
CA SER A 193 12.84 -17.24 0.62
C SER A 193 13.70 -16.47 1.62
N ASP A 194 14.35 -17.19 2.55
CA ASP A 194 15.28 -16.63 3.54
C ASP A 194 16.51 -15.95 2.88
N ALA A 195 16.61 -16.02 1.55
CA ALA A 195 17.72 -15.55 0.74
C ALA A 195 17.51 -14.15 0.12
N VAL A 196 16.65 -13.29 0.65
CA VAL A 196 16.69 -11.87 0.28
C VAL A 196 17.52 -11.13 1.34
N PRO A 197 18.85 -11.00 1.16
CA PRO A 197 19.62 -10.12 2.02
C PRO A 197 19.03 -8.72 1.92
N VAL A 198 18.92 -8.07 3.08
CA VAL A 198 18.50 -6.68 3.30
C VAL A 198 19.20 -5.70 2.32
N ALA A 199 20.35 -6.09 1.75
CA ALA A 199 21.09 -5.36 0.74
C ALA A 199 20.39 -5.18 -0.63
N HIS A 200 19.45 -6.04 -1.06
CA HIS A 200 18.83 -5.87 -2.39
C HIS A 200 17.66 -4.88 -2.43
N ALA A 201 17.11 -4.49 -1.27
CA ALA A 201 16.16 -3.38 -1.21
C ALA A 201 16.82 -2.05 -1.61
N ALA A 202 18.14 -1.90 -1.41
CA ALA A 202 18.90 -0.74 -1.85
C ALA A 202 18.91 -0.60 -3.38
N HIS A 203 19.06 -1.70 -4.13
CA HIS A 203 19.10 -1.65 -5.60
C HIS A 203 17.72 -1.44 -6.25
N ALA A 204 16.65 -1.96 -5.65
CA ALA A 204 15.28 -1.68 -6.13
C ALA A 204 14.86 -0.22 -5.87
N VAL A 205 15.39 0.41 -4.80
CA VAL A 205 15.21 1.83 -4.51
C VAL A 205 16.13 2.71 -5.37
N GLU A 206 17.36 2.30 -5.65
CA GLU A 206 18.23 2.98 -6.62
C GLU A 206 17.56 3.07 -8.00
N ALA A 207 16.96 1.97 -8.49
CA ALA A 207 16.23 1.98 -9.77
C ALA A 207 15.03 2.95 -9.79
N PHE A 208 14.49 3.33 -8.63
CA PHE A 208 13.39 4.29 -8.49
C PHE A 208 13.87 5.74 -8.24
N LEU A 209 15.13 5.92 -7.80
CA LEU A 209 15.74 7.24 -7.56
C LEU A 209 16.44 7.82 -8.81
N TYR A 210 16.55 7.04 -9.88
CA TYR A 210 17.04 7.49 -11.19
C TYR A 210 15.91 7.85 -12.20
N PHE A 211 14.67 8.04 -11.73
CA PHE A 211 13.55 8.58 -12.52
C PHE A 211 12.91 9.80 -11.86
#